data_AF-A0A918WDZ1-F1
#
_entry.id   AF-A0A918WDZ1-F1
#
_cell.length_a   1.000
_cell.length_b   1.000
_cell.length_c   1.000
_cell.angle_alpha   90.00
_cell.angle_beta   90.00
_cell.angle_gamma   90.00
#
_symmetry.space_group_name_H-M   'P 1'
#
loop_
_entity.id
_entity.type
_entity.pdbx_description
1 polymer ?
#
loop_
_entity_poly.entity_id
_entity_poly.type
_entity_poly.pdbx_seq_one_letter_code
_entity_poly.pdbx_strand_id
1 'polypeptide(L)'
;MQLGYQASLQAPAFLATEQEERADGRIKDVSAQQDAILAAQERWGEGPELRDAIINLFRDCDVPLLELMSFLESSTDQTVIGHAFTGITLRFNDPSLQSLADAGDISSLIHASYHGKNFGDVLNIYINSAEKEEERLSRLQEAFTVLEQADFNSNPRLVPPLLRNLARNFSAKETPELLDQLIQGKFKLLENAEFQQTVLEALSNGSAVTALDHLAGYSEIADEAKWSLAHGALEFSQASLKNYVEDHPGDLVAKAVYAKKLLQQGFPETLRHLLHEEGFEESSAYGRRLGGQLWSHDARIVGAEARKNPEKVVRDFARGTSQFETCHLVTAVNEWMKADGEAAAQWVENEGINLPPEDRQFVAISYAREAAKQGEFDLAHQWADLILDEERKSRVMREIASKQ
;
A
#
# COMPACT_ATOMS: atom_id res chain seq x y z
N MET A 1 6.22 -16.36 -69.01
CA MET A 1 6.91 -17.37 -68.17
C MET A 1 6.81 -16.90 -66.74
N GLN A 2 5.79 -17.36 -66.02
CA GLN A 2 5.62 -17.20 -64.57
C GLN A 2 6.00 -18.54 -63.96
N LEU A 3 6.97 -18.55 -63.04
CA LEU A 3 7.24 -19.71 -62.18
C LEU A 3 6.64 -19.41 -60.82
N GLY A 4 5.59 -20.15 -60.47
CA GLY A 4 4.96 -20.12 -59.15
C GLY A 4 5.75 -20.96 -58.16
N TYR A 5 6.07 -20.38 -57.01
CA TYR A 5 6.54 -21.09 -55.83
C TYR A 5 5.31 -21.49 -54.99
N GLN A 6 4.94 -22.77 -55.01
CA GLN A 6 4.14 -23.40 -53.96
C GLN A 6 5.11 -24.15 -53.04
N ALA A 7 5.40 -23.60 -51.87
CA ALA A 7 6.04 -24.33 -50.78
C ALA A 7 4.93 -25.00 -49.95
N SER A 8 4.79 -26.31 -50.08
CA SER A 8 3.93 -27.12 -49.21
C SER A 8 4.57 -27.23 -47.83
N LEU A 9 3.87 -26.78 -46.79
CA LEU A 9 4.17 -27.09 -45.39
C LEU A 9 3.91 -28.59 -45.16
N GLN A 10 4.95 -29.42 -45.28
CA GLN A 10 4.97 -30.75 -44.67
C GLN A 10 5.97 -30.70 -43.51
N ALA A 11 5.48 -30.96 -42.30
CA ALA A 11 6.32 -31.14 -41.12
C ALA A 11 7.30 -32.31 -41.36
N PRO A 12 8.62 -32.17 -41.10
CA PRO A 12 9.57 -33.23 -41.40
C PRO A 12 9.51 -34.39 -40.41
N ALA A 13 9.48 -35.59 -40.98
CA ALA A 13 9.25 -36.91 -40.41
C ALA A 13 10.33 -37.48 -39.44
N PHE A 14 10.91 -36.68 -38.54
CA PHE A 14 11.91 -37.18 -37.56
C PHE A 14 11.37 -37.37 -36.13
N LEU A 15 10.11 -37.02 -35.87
CA LEU A 15 9.47 -37.35 -34.59
C LEU A 15 8.99 -38.82 -34.52
N ALA A 16 9.11 -39.59 -35.59
CA ALA A 16 8.49 -40.91 -35.70
C ALA A 16 9.22 -42.05 -34.96
N THR A 17 10.45 -41.87 -34.46
CA THR A 17 11.20 -43.00 -33.85
C THR A 17 11.20 -43.02 -32.32
N GLU A 18 10.67 -42.00 -31.64
CA GLU A 18 10.41 -42.03 -30.18
C GLU A 18 8.98 -41.62 -29.79
N GLN A 19 8.08 -41.40 -30.76
CA GLN A 19 6.67 -41.09 -30.50
C GLN A 19 5.73 -42.30 -30.39
N GLU A 20 6.22 -43.55 -30.51
CA GLU A 20 5.32 -44.71 -30.58
C GLU A 20 4.63 -45.12 -29.27
N GLU A 21 4.82 -44.40 -28.15
CA GLU A 21 4.09 -44.69 -26.88
C GLU A 21 3.45 -43.46 -26.18
N ARG A 22 3.04 -42.41 -26.90
CA ARG A 22 2.25 -41.31 -26.28
C ARG A 22 1.00 -40.99 -27.10
N ALA A 23 -0.14 -41.53 -26.66
CA ALA A 23 -1.42 -41.51 -27.39
C ALA A 23 -1.94 -40.13 -27.85
N ASP A 24 -1.45 -39.01 -27.28
CA ASP A 24 -1.82 -37.63 -27.69
C ASP A 24 -0.62 -36.76 -28.10
N GLY A 25 0.61 -37.30 -28.11
CA GLY A 25 1.82 -36.59 -28.57
C GLY A 25 2.33 -35.41 -27.72
N ARG A 26 1.62 -35.03 -26.64
CA ARG A 26 1.99 -33.90 -25.76
C ARG A 26 2.97 -34.28 -24.66
N ILE A 27 3.79 -33.32 -24.24
CA ILE A 27 4.73 -33.45 -23.12
C ILE A 27 3.96 -33.30 -21.80
N LYS A 28 4.08 -34.26 -20.88
CA LYS A 28 3.26 -34.35 -19.66
C LYS A 28 4.04 -34.11 -18.36
N ASP A 29 5.36 -34.02 -18.42
CA ASP A 29 6.22 -33.79 -17.25
C ASP A 29 7.45 -32.94 -17.62
N VAL A 30 8.08 -32.34 -16.59
CA VAL A 30 9.23 -31.45 -16.73
C VAL A 30 10.47 -32.14 -17.30
N SER A 31 10.68 -33.42 -16.98
CA SER A 31 11.85 -34.16 -17.48
C SER A 31 11.78 -34.30 -18.99
N ALA A 32 10.62 -34.73 -19.50
CA ALA A 32 10.37 -34.82 -20.93
C ALA A 32 10.41 -33.44 -21.62
N GLN A 33 10.06 -32.36 -20.92
CA GLN A 33 10.21 -30.99 -21.41
C GLN A 33 11.68 -30.62 -21.58
N GLN A 34 12.51 -30.94 -20.59
CA GLN A 34 13.95 -30.70 -20.61
C GLN A 34 14.64 -31.48 -21.72
N ASP A 35 14.32 -32.77 -21.87
CA ASP A 35 14.88 -33.62 -22.93
C ASP A 35 14.51 -33.08 -24.32
N ALA A 36 13.28 -32.60 -24.50
CA ALA A 36 12.84 -32.01 -25.76
C ALA A 36 13.55 -30.69 -26.09
N ILE A 37 13.87 -29.88 -25.08
CA ILE A 37 14.67 -28.65 -25.26
C ILE A 37 16.10 -28.99 -25.68
N LEU A 38 16.73 -29.96 -25.02
CA LEU A 38 18.09 -30.41 -25.37
C LEU A 38 18.14 -30.95 -26.80
N ALA A 39 17.18 -31.77 -27.19
CA ALA A 39 17.05 -32.28 -28.56
C ALA A 39 16.85 -31.14 -29.58
N ALA A 40 16.09 -30.10 -29.21
CA ALA A 40 15.91 -28.93 -30.03
C ALA A 40 17.23 -28.14 -30.20
N GLN A 41 17.96 -27.92 -29.12
CA GLN A 41 19.26 -27.24 -29.13
C GLN A 41 20.29 -27.99 -29.97
N GLU A 42 20.37 -29.32 -29.84
CA GLU A 42 21.27 -30.15 -30.65
C GLU A 42 20.94 -30.06 -32.15
N ARG A 43 19.65 -30.05 -32.49
CA ARG A 43 19.20 -30.06 -33.88
C ARG A 43 19.35 -28.72 -34.59
N TRP A 44 18.96 -27.64 -33.92
CA TRP A 44 18.84 -26.32 -34.56
C TRP A 44 19.96 -25.36 -34.16
N GLY A 45 20.78 -25.69 -33.16
CA GLY A 45 21.83 -24.80 -32.67
C GLY A 45 21.23 -23.52 -32.11
N GLU A 46 21.63 -22.38 -32.64
CA GLU A 46 21.06 -21.07 -32.29
C GLU A 46 20.23 -20.51 -33.44
N GLY A 47 19.28 -19.62 -33.15
CA GLY A 47 18.54 -18.88 -34.17
C GLY A 47 17.01 -19.04 -34.10
N PRO A 48 16.29 -18.56 -35.12
CA PRO A 48 14.83 -18.50 -35.11
C PRO A 48 14.17 -19.88 -35.08
N GLU A 49 14.79 -20.91 -35.64
CA GLU A 49 14.27 -22.27 -35.63
C GLU A 49 14.28 -22.90 -34.23
N LEU A 50 15.37 -22.69 -33.46
CA LEU A 50 15.42 -23.12 -32.05
C LEU A 50 14.38 -22.37 -31.22
N ARG A 51 14.26 -21.05 -31.43
CA ARG A 51 13.27 -20.21 -30.75
C ARG A 51 11.86 -20.77 -30.94
N ASP A 52 11.46 -20.98 -32.19
CA ASP A 52 10.10 -21.41 -32.52
C ASP A 52 9.84 -22.82 -31.97
N ALA A 53 10.85 -23.70 -31.97
CA ALA A 53 10.76 -25.03 -31.35
C ALA A 53 10.50 -24.93 -29.84
N ILE A 54 11.29 -24.15 -29.09
CA ILE A 54 11.09 -23.98 -27.64
C ILE A 54 9.72 -23.36 -27.34
N ILE A 55 9.31 -22.35 -28.09
CA ILE A 55 7.97 -21.75 -27.93
C ILE A 55 6.87 -22.81 -28.08
N ASN A 56 6.93 -23.62 -29.13
CA ASN A 56 5.92 -24.66 -29.37
C ASN A 56 5.95 -25.75 -28.29
N LEU A 57 7.13 -26.13 -27.78
CA LEU A 57 7.27 -27.10 -26.69
C LEU A 57 6.53 -26.65 -25.44
N PHE A 58 6.61 -25.36 -25.07
CA PHE A 58 5.90 -24.84 -23.90
C PHE A 58 4.44 -24.52 -24.19
N ARG A 59 4.10 -24.16 -25.44
CA ARG A 59 2.72 -23.91 -25.87
C ARG A 59 1.86 -25.17 -25.83
N ASP A 60 2.39 -26.28 -26.34
CA ASP A 60 1.62 -27.49 -26.65
C ASP A 60 1.83 -28.61 -25.60
N CYS A 61 2.39 -28.31 -24.44
CA CYS A 61 2.57 -29.26 -23.33
C CYS A 61 1.34 -29.31 -22.41
N ASP A 62 1.21 -30.41 -21.66
CA ASP A 62 0.20 -30.63 -20.62
C ASP A 62 0.80 -30.52 -19.19
N VAL A 63 2.05 -30.06 -19.06
CA VAL A 63 2.73 -29.85 -17.76
C VAL A 63 2.01 -28.76 -16.95
N PRO A 64 1.79 -28.93 -15.63
CA PRO A 64 1.20 -27.88 -14.79
C PRO A 64 2.02 -26.57 -14.80
N LEU A 65 1.36 -25.41 -14.68
CA LEU A 65 2.05 -24.11 -14.71
C LEU A 65 3.12 -23.99 -13.62
N LEU A 66 2.82 -24.45 -12.40
CA LEU A 66 3.76 -24.40 -11.28
C LEU A 66 5.05 -25.17 -11.59
N GLU A 67 4.94 -26.36 -12.18
CA GLU A 67 6.08 -27.18 -12.57
C GLU A 67 6.91 -26.54 -13.70
N LEU A 68 6.24 -25.88 -14.66
CA LEU A 68 6.92 -25.11 -15.70
C LEU A 68 7.66 -23.89 -15.12
N MET A 69 7.08 -23.21 -14.13
CA MET A 69 7.74 -22.09 -13.46
C MET A 69 8.96 -22.56 -12.65
N SER A 70 8.86 -23.66 -11.91
CA SER A 70 10.00 -24.27 -11.22
C SER A 70 11.12 -24.68 -12.18
N PHE A 71 10.76 -25.19 -13.37
CA PHE A 71 11.74 -25.44 -14.43
C PHE A 71 12.49 -24.15 -14.83
N LEU A 72 11.77 -23.05 -15.07
CA LEU A 72 12.37 -21.77 -15.45
C LEU A 72 13.30 -21.21 -14.38
N GLU A 73 12.92 -21.33 -13.10
CA GLU A 73 13.74 -20.90 -11.96
C GLU A 73 15.05 -21.68 -11.86
N SER A 74 15.02 -22.97 -12.20
CA SER A 74 16.20 -23.84 -12.18
C SER A 74 17.10 -23.71 -13.41
N SER A 75 16.58 -23.11 -14.50
CA SER A 75 17.33 -22.95 -15.74
C SER A 75 18.33 -21.80 -15.65
N THR A 76 19.55 -22.04 -16.13
CA THR A 76 20.57 -20.98 -16.26
C THR A 76 20.63 -20.37 -17.66
N ASP A 77 19.91 -20.94 -18.63
CA ASP A 77 19.92 -20.51 -20.02
C ASP A 77 18.84 -19.45 -20.26
N GLN A 78 19.26 -18.18 -20.33
CA GLN A 78 18.39 -17.02 -20.52
C GLN A 78 17.62 -17.07 -21.85
N THR A 79 18.19 -17.71 -22.87
CA THR A 79 17.54 -17.86 -24.18
C THR A 79 16.38 -18.85 -24.07
N VAL A 80 16.60 -19.98 -23.41
CA VAL A 80 15.55 -20.96 -23.12
C VAL A 80 14.45 -20.33 -22.27
N ILE A 81 14.82 -19.58 -21.22
CA ILE A 81 13.85 -18.91 -20.34
C ILE A 81 12.94 -17.97 -21.14
N GLY A 82 13.50 -17.11 -21.98
CA GLY A 82 12.70 -16.15 -22.76
C GLY A 82 11.74 -16.81 -23.74
N HIS A 83 12.16 -17.89 -24.42
CA HIS A 83 11.33 -18.60 -25.38
C HIS A 83 10.28 -19.49 -24.70
N ALA A 84 10.64 -20.13 -23.60
CA ALA A 84 9.73 -20.91 -22.79
C ALA A 84 8.62 -20.03 -22.20
N PHE A 85 8.97 -18.86 -21.65
CA PHE A 85 7.99 -17.90 -21.16
C PHE A 85 7.01 -17.43 -22.25
N THR A 86 7.51 -17.24 -23.48
CA THR A 86 6.67 -16.92 -24.64
C THR A 86 5.71 -18.05 -24.97
N GLY A 87 6.18 -19.31 -24.98
CA GLY A 87 5.34 -20.48 -25.20
C GLY A 87 4.27 -20.66 -24.12
N ILE A 88 4.63 -20.47 -22.85
CA ILE A 88 3.69 -20.45 -21.71
C ILE A 88 2.65 -19.36 -21.93
N THR A 89 3.07 -18.15 -22.27
CA THR A 89 2.14 -17.04 -22.53
C THR A 89 1.18 -17.37 -23.67
N LEU A 90 1.65 -17.98 -24.77
CA LEU A 90 0.80 -18.39 -25.88
C LEU A 90 -0.11 -19.58 -25.54
N ARG A 91 0.30 -20.48 -24.63
CA ARG A 91 -0.55 -21.57 -24.12
C ARG A 91 -1.77 -21.03 -23.40
N PHE A 92 -1.58 -19.94 -22.66
CA PHE A 92 -2.59 -19.39 -21.75
C PHE A 92 -3.29 -18.12 -22.29
N ASN A 93 -2.97 -17.65 -23.50
CA ASN A 93 -3.59 -16.47 -24.13
C ASN A 93 -4.50 -16.77 -25.34
N ASP A 94 -5.53 -15.93 -25.49
CA ASP A 94 -6.47 -15.83 -26.61
C ASP A 94 -5.75 -15.50 -27.95
N PRO A 95 -6.19 -16.08 -29.10
CA PRO A 95 -5.61 -15.84 -30.43
C PRO A 95 -5.58 -14.38 -30.90
N SER A 96 -6.27 -13.45 -30.22
CA SER A 96 -6.20 -12.01 -30.48
C SER A 96 -4.86 -11.33 -30.13
N LEU A 97 -3.95 -12.00 -29.40
CA LEU A 97 -2.64 -11.47 -29.01
C LEU A 97 -1.48 -11.90 -29.94
N GLN A 98 -1.79 -12.52 -31.09
CA GLN A 98 -0.83 -12.88 -32.14
C GLN A 98 0.09 -11.70 -32.56
N SER A 99 -0.45 -10.47 -32.52
CA SER A 99 0.27 -9.24 -32.88
C SER A 99 1.44 -8.87 -31.96
N LEU A 100 1.46 -9.36 -30.72
CA LEU A 100 2.58 -9.17 -29.78
C LEU A 100 3.73 -10.14 -30.05
N ALA A 101 3.44 -11.34 -30.58
CA ALA A 101 4.45 -12.30 -31.02
C ALA A 101 5.13 -11.85 -32.34
N ASP A 102 4.38 -11.14 -33.19
CA ASP A 102 4.86 -10.64 -34.49
C ASP A 102 5.74 -9.37 -34.38
N ALA A 103 5.71 -8.67 -33.24
CA ALA A 103 6.37 -7.36 -33.07
C ALA A 103 7.90 -7.41 -32.85
N GLY A 104 8.52 -8.59 -32.81
CA GLY A 104 9.97 -8.75 -32.98
C GLY A 104 10.90 -8.15 -31.91
N ASP A 105 10.39 -7.49 -30.87
CA ASP A 105 11.21 -6.98 -29.76
C ASP A 105 11.01 -7.80 -28.48
N ILE A 106 11.61 -8.98 -28.52
CA ILE A 106 11.68 -9.96 -27.42
C ILE A 106 12.51 -9.40 -26.25
N SER A 107 13.44 -8.49 -26.51
CA SER A 107 14.17 -7.79 -25.47
C SER A 107 13.23 -6.88 -24.68
N SER A 108 12.27 -6.23 -25.33
CA SER A 108 11.20 -5.46 -24.66
C SER A 108 10.23 -6.34 -23.88
N LEU A 109 9.95 -7.59 -24.29
CA LEU A 109 9.11 -8.53 -23.53
C LEU A 109 9.81 -9.09 -22.28
N ILE A 110 11.12 -9.36 -22.37
CA ILE A 110 11.96 -9.80 -21.24
C ILE A 110 12.29 -8.63 -20.30
N HIS A 111 12.52 -7.41 -20.82
CA HIS A 111 12.63 -6.21 -20.00
C HIS A 111 11.26 -5.80 -19.40
N ALA A 112 10.14 -6.02 -20.11
CA ALA A 112 8.79 -5.70 -19.62
C ALA A 112 8.22 -6.74 -18.65
N SER A 113 8.63 -8.02 -18.74
CA SER A 113 8.38 -9.01 -17.69
C SER A 113 9.22 -8.73 -16.44
N TYR A 114 10.44 -8.19 -16.59
CA TYR A 114 11.21 -7.57 -15.50
C TYR A 114 10.57 -6.28 -14.93
N HIS A 115 9.61 -5.67 -15.63
CA HIS A 115 8.92 -4.44 -15.22
C HIS A 115 7.42 -4.63 -14.88
N GLY A 116 6.93 -5.86 -14.71
CA GLY A 116 5.73 -6.19 -13.92
C GLY A 116 4.37 -5.87 -14.54
N LYS A 117 4.29 -4.95 -15.50
CA LYS A 117 3.04 -4.64 -16.21
C LYS A 117 2.51 -5.83 -17.00
N ASN A 118 3.37 -6.54 -17.71
CA ASN A 118 2.93 -7.62 -18.61
C ASN A 118 2.66 -8.93 -17.87
N PHE A 119 3.39 -9.23 -16.79
CA PHE A 119 3.14 -10.44 -15.99
C PHE A 119 1.76 -10.39 -15.32
N GLY A 120 1.34 -9.22 -14.87
CA GLY A 120 -0.01 -9.04 -14.32
C GLY A 120 -1.12 -9.21 -15.33
N ASP A 121 -0.88 -8.87 -16.60
CA ASP A 121 -1.86 -9.10 -17.66
C ASP A 121 -1.94 -10.59 -18.01
N VAL A 122 -0.82 -11.32 -18.04
CA VAL A 122 -0.81 -12.78 -18.27
C VAL A 122 -1.55 -13.53 -17.17
N LEU A 123 -1.28 -13.23 -15.89
CA LEU A 123 -2.02 -13.83 -14.78
C LEU A 123 -3.51 -13.50 -14.85
N ASN A 124 -3.85 -12.27 -15.24
CA ASN A 124 -5.23 -11.86 -15.39
C ASN A 124 -5.96 -12.64 -16.48
N ILE A 125 -5.32 -12.90 -17.63
CA ILE A 125 -5.89 -13.71 -18.71
C ILE A 125 -6.00 -15.18 -18.30
N TYR A 126 -4.98 -15.71 -17.62
CA TYR A 126 -4.99 -17.06 -17.07
C TYR A 126 -6.17 -17.27 -16.09
N ILE A 127 -6.41 -16.33 -15.17
CA ILE A 127 -7.55 -16.40 -14.25
C ILE A 127 -8.87 -16.25 -15.00
N ASN A 128 -8.98 -15.29 -15.92
CA ASN A 128 -10.24 -15.00 -16.62
C ASN A 128 -10.62 -16.01 -17.71
N SER A 129 -9.69 -16.84 -18.18
CA SER A 129 -10.00 -17.93 -19.11
C SER A 129 -10.67 -19.14 -18.44
N ALA A 130 -10.83 -19.13 -17.11
CA ALA A 130 -11.68 -20.09 -16.42
C ALA A 130 -13.17 -19.75 -16.62
N GLU A 131 -13.90 -20.68 -17.25
CA GLU A 131 -15.35 -20.55 -17.48
C GLU A 131 -16.16 -20.79 -16.20
N LYS A 132 -15.65 -21.64 -15.30
CA LYS A 132 -16.29 -21.99 -14.03
C LYS A 132 -15.65 -21.22 -12.86
N GLU A 133 -16.47 -20.86 -11.89
CA GLU A 133 -16.06 -20.14 -10.68
C GLU A 133 -15.05 -20.93 -9.84
N GLU A 134 -15.29 -22.22 -9.62
CA GLU A 134 -14.36 -23.11 -8.89
C GLU A 134 -12.97 -23.17 -9.55
N GLU A 135 -12.94 -23.21 -10.88
CA GLU A 135 -11.69 -23.23 -11.65
C GLU A 135 -10.99 -21.87 -11.57
N ARG A 136 -11.74 -20.77 -11.64
CA ARG A 136 -11.20 -19.42 -11.48
C ARG A 136 -10.56 -19.22 -10.11
N LEU A 137 -11.19 -19.73 -9.05
CA LEU A 137 -10.63 -19.74 -7.69
C LEU A 137 -9.34 -20.57 -7.60
N SER A 138 -9.29 -21.77 -8.19
CA SER A 138 -8.06 -22.58 -8.24
C SER A 138 -6.93 -21.83 -8.93
N ARG A 139 -7.20 -21.24 -10.10
CA ARG A 139 -6.22 -20.46 -10.87
C ARG A 139 -5.74 -19.22 -10.12
N LEU A 140 -6.63 -18.59 -9.35
CA LEU A 140 -6.29 -17.46 -8.50
C LEU A 140 -5.36 -17.89 -7.34
N GLN A 141 -5.63 -19.01 -6.68
CA GLN A 141 -4.77 -19.58 -5.64
C GLN A 141 -3.38 -19.97 -6.19
N GLU A 142 -3.34 -20.54 -7.39
CA GLU A 142 -2.09 -20.81 -8.12
C GLU A 142 -1.32 -19.52 -8.40
N ALA A 143 -2.00 -18.48 -8.89
CA ALA A 143 -1.39 -17.17 -9.12
C ALA A 143 -0.82 -16.59 -7.82
N PHE A 144 -1.54 -16.66 -6.69
CA PHE A 144 -1.03 -16.23 -5.39
C PHE A 144 0.20 -17.03 -4.94
N THR A 145 0.18 -18.35 -5.10
CA THR A 145 1.29 -19.24 -4.74
C THR A 145 2.55 -18.90 -5.54
N VAL A 146 2.40 -18.75 -6.86
CA VAL A 146 3.49 -18.29 -7.74
C VAL A 146 3.99 -16.93 -7.28
N LEU A 147 3.07 -16.04 -6.87
CA LEU A 147 3.47 -14.72 -6.43
C LEU A 147 4.27 -14.76 -5.11
N GLU A 148 3.91 -15.61 -4.15
CA GLU A 148 4.67 -15.76 -2.91
C GLU A 148 6.07 -16.32 -3.11
N GLN A 149 6.21 -17.27 -4.04
CA GLN A 149 7.48 -17.92 -4.33
C GLN A 149 8.47 -16.97 -5.03
N ALA A 150 7.97 -16.00 -5.80
CA ALA A 150 8.79 -15.05 -6.56
C ALA A 150 9.53 -13.99 -5.70
N ASP A 151 9.53 -14.09 -4.37
CA ASP A 151 10.17 -13.18 -3.41
C ASP A 151 10.01 -11.69 -3.77
N PHE A 152 8.77 -11.22 -3.88
CA PHE A 152 8.47 -9.83 -4.23
C PHE A 152 8.87 -8.79 -3.19
N ASN A 153 9.33 -9.20 -2.00
CA ASN A 153 9.98 -8.26 -1.07
C ASN A 153 11.18 -7.58 -1.73
N SER A 154 11.78 -8.22 -2.75
CA SER A 154 12.84 -7.66 -3.57
C SER A 154 12.37 -6.66 -4.63
N ASN A 155 11.08 -6.61 -4.99
CA ASN A 155 10.58 -5.75 -6.08
C ASN A 155 9.15 -5.18 -5.85
N PRO A 156 9.00 -4.21 -4.94
CA PRO A 156 7.72 -3.63 -4.53
C PRO A 156 6.97 -2.87 -5.64
N ARG A 157 7.58 -2.66 -6.81
CA ARG A 157 6.93 -1.96 -7.94
C ARG A 157 6.06 -2.87 -8.80
N LEU A 158 6.30 -4.18 -8.77
CA LEU A 158 5.57 -5.16 -9.59
C LEU A 158 4.25 -5.55 -8.93
N VAL A 159 4.25 -5.54 -7.60
CA VAL A 159 3.19 -6.01 -6.73
C VAL A 159 1.91 -5.18 -6.95
N PRO A 160 1.89 -3.83 -6.88
CA PRO A 160 0.62 -3.09 -6.99
C PRO A 160 -0.13 -3.20 -8.33
N PRO A 161 0.52 -3.25 -9.52
CA PRO A 161 -0.17 -3.54 -10.78
C PRO A 161 -0.73 -4.96 -10.86
N LEU A 162 0.06 -5.97 -10.46
CA LEU A 162 -0.35 -7.38 -10.40
C LEU A 162 -1.58 -7.55 -9.51
N LEU A 163 -1.52 -6.96 -8.34
CA LEU A 163 -2.60 -7.02 -7.37
C LEU A 163 -3.82 -6.23 -7.80
N ARG A 164 -3.65 -5.07 -8.45
CA ARG A 164 -4.79 -4.34 -9.06
C ARG A 164 -5.49 -5.17 -10.12
N ASN A 165 -4.73 -5.90 -10.93
CA ASN A 165 -5.29 -6.79 -11.94
C ASN A 165 -5.98 -8.00 -11.31
N LEU A 166 -5.38 -8.62 -10.28
CA LEU A 166 -6.04 -9.66 -9.50
C LEU A 166 -7.35 -9.13 -8.93
N ALA A 167 -7.30 -7.98 -8.26
CA ALA A 167 -8.43 -7.32 -7.59
C ALA A 167 -9.57 -6.96 -8.56
N ARG A 168 -9.30 -6.69 -9.85
CA ARG A 168 -10.34 -6.53 -10.89
C ARG A 168 -11.15 -7.80 -11.14
N ASN A 169 -10.58 -8.98 -10.90
CA ASN A 169 -11.35 -10.23 -10.97
C ASN A 169 -12.30 -10.41 -9.79
N PHE A 170 -12.15 -9.59 -8.75
CA PHE A 170 -13.01 -9.60 -7.58
C PHE A 170 -14.22 -8.65 -7.70
N SER A 171 -14.25 -7.78 -8.73
CA SER A 171 -15.24 -6.70 -8.87
C SER A 171 -16.62 -7.16 -9.37
N ALA A 172 -16.88 -8.47 -9.43
CA ALA A 172 -18.11 -9.02 -9.98
C ALA A 172 -18.78 -10.01 -9.01
N LYS A 173 -19.59 -9.47 -8.10
CA LYS A 173 -20.71 -10.12 -7.37
C LYS A 173 -20.49 -11.41 -6.54
N GLU A 174 -19.33 -12.05 -6.55
CA GLU A 174 -19.14 -13.42 -6.01
C GLU A 174 -17.88 -13.54 -5.13
N THR A 175 -17.66 -12.60 -4.20
CA THR A 175 -16.32 -12.39 -3.63
C THR A 175 -16.05 -12.33 -2.12
N PRO A 176 -17.04 -12.33 -1.21
CA PRO A 176 -16.74 -12.42 0.22
C PRO A 176 -16.03 -13.75 0.57
N GLU A 177 -16.53 -14.88 0.06
CA GLU A 177 -15.97 -16.21 0.37
C GLU A 177 -14.58 -16.41 -0.23
N LEU A 178 -14.33 -15.84 -1.41
CA LEU A 178 -13.03 -15.88 -2.08
C LEU A 178 -11.97 -15.09 -1.29
N LEU A 179 -12.36 -13.93 -0.74
CA LEU A 179 -11.50 -13.14 0.12
C LEU A 179 -11.27 -13.82 1.47
N ASP A 180 -12.33 -14.40 2.07
CA ASP A 180 -12.23 -15.19 3.29
C ASP A 180 -11.26 -16.35 3.12
N GLN A 181 -11.32 -17.07 1.99
CA GLN A 181 -10.41 -18.17 1.71
C GLN A 181 -8.98 -17.72 1.46
N LEU A 182 -8.77 -16.56 0.82
CA LEU A 182 -7.43 -15.98 0.67
C LEU A 182 -6.85 -15.56 2.03
N ILE A 183 -7.65 -14.90 2.87
CA ILE A 183 -7.25 -14.51 4.22
C ILE A 183 -6.96 -15.75 5.08
N GLN A 184 -7.82 -16.77 5.04
CA GLN A 184 -7.58 -18.05 5.71
C GLN A 184 -6.37 -18.80 5.16
N GLY A 185 -6.02 -18.60 3.88
CA GLY A 185 -4.85 -19.16 3.24
C GLY A 185 -3.51 -18.65 3.79
N LYS A 186 -3.53 -17.59 4.62
CA LYS A 186 -2.35 -17.01 5.28
C LYS A 186 -1.23 -16.66 4.30
N PHE A 187 -1.58 -16.07 3.17
CA PHE A 187 -0.58 -15.61 2.23
C PHE A 187 0.22 -14.45 2.85
N LYS A 188 1.56 -14.51 2.86
CA LYS A 188 2.45 -13.43 3.31
C LYS A 188 2.21 -12.11 2.57
N LEU A 189 1.74 -12.19 1.32
CA LEU A 189 1.33 -11.01 0.57
C LEU A 189 0.24 -10.24 1.30
N LEU A 190 -0.69 -10.92 1.98
CA LEU A 190 -1.74 -10.29 2.78
C LEU A 190 -1.22 -9.60 4.03
N GLU A 191 0.04 -9.80 4.45
CA GLU A 191 0.66 -8.98 5.51
C GLU A 191 1.12 -7.61 4.96
N ASN A 192 1.14 -7.43 3.63
CA ASN A 192 1.53 -6.17 3.00
C ASN A 192 0.35 -5.19 2.97
N ALA A 193 0.50 -4.05 3.67
CA ALA A 193 -0.53 -3.03 3.78
C ALA A 193 -0.97 -2.41 2.43
N GLU A 194 -0.06 -2.27 1.46
CA GLU A 194 -0.37 -1.74 0.12
C GLU A 194 -1.19 -2.74 -0.69
N PHE A 195 -0.95 -4.03 -0.50
CA PHE A 195 -1.78 -5.08 -1.09
C PHE A 195 -3.17 -5.14 -0.47
N GLN A 196 -3.26 -5.18 0.87
CA GLN A 196 -4.52 -5.16 1.59
C GLN A 196 -5.39 -3.98 1.12
N GLN A 197 -4.79 -2.79 0.98
CA GLN A 197 -5.43 -1.62 0.43
C GLN A 197 -5.96 -1.85 -1.00
N THR A 198 -5.12 -2.36 -1.89
CA THR A 198 -5.50 -2.59 -3.30
C THR A 198 -6.67 -3.58 -3.45
N VAL A 199 -6.66 -4.66 -2.66
CA VAL A 199 -7.72 -5.69 -2.68
C VAL A 199 -9.04 -5.10 -2.22
N LEU A 200 -9.01 -4.38 -1.10
CA LEU A 200 -10.20 -3.75 -0.54
C LEU A 200 -10.73 -2.63 -1.42
N GLU A 201 -9.87 -1.84 -2.07
CA GLU A 201 -10.28 -0.85 -3.08
C GLU A 201 -11.06 -1.51 -4.22
N ALA A 202 -10.62 -2.65 -4.74
CA ALA A 202 -11.35 -3.31 -5.83
C ALA A 202 -12.62 -4.01 -5.36
N LEU A 203 -12.59 -4.69 -4.21
CA LEU A 203 -13.77 -5.34 -3.61
C LEU A 203 -14.86 -4.35 -3.26
N SER A 204 -14.45 -3.15 -2.83
CA SER A 204 -15.38 -2.08 -2.54
C SER A 204 -16.22 -1.72 -3.76
N ASN A 205 -15.78 -2.02 -4.99
CA ASN A 205 -16.40 -1.53 -6.23
C ASN A 205 -16.63 0.00 -6.21
N GLY A 206 -15.77 0.74 -5.50
CA GLY A 206 -15.93 2.18 -5.24
C GLY A 206 -16.90 2.53 -4.11
N SER A 207 -17.50 1.55 -3.44
CA SER A 207 -18.33 1.69 -2.24
C SER A 207 -17.49 1.48 -0.98
N ALA A 208 -17.02 2.57 -0.38
CA ALA A 208 -16.29 2.49 0.87
C ALA A 208 -17.14 2.00 2.08
N VAL A 209 -18.48 1.91 2.00
CA VAL A 209 -19.32 1.21 2.99
C VAL A 209 -19.11 -0.29 2.88
N THR A 210 -19.11 -0.80 1.64
CA THR A 210 -18.79 -2.20 1.36
C THR A 210 -17.35 -2.52 1.78
N ALA A 211 -16.41 -1.58 1.59
CA ALA A 211 -15.06 -1.72 2.11
C ALA A 211 -15.01 -1.80 3.65
N LEU A 212 -15.76 -0.95 4.35
CA LEU A 212 -15.85 -0.96 5.82
C LEU A 212 -16.52 -2.24 6.33
N ASP A 213 -17.60 -2.70 5.70
CA ASP A 213 -18.27 -3.97 6.02
C ASP A 213 -17.33 -5.16 5.88
N HIS A 214 -16.55 -5.18 4.80
CA HIS A 214 -15.49 -6.18 4.64
C HIS A 214 -14.45 -6.03 5.77
N LEU A 215 -13.92 -4.83 6.01
CA LEU A 215 -12.91 -4.58 7.03
C LEU A 215 -13.33 -4.98 8.45
N ALA A 216 -14.59 -4.77 8.81
CA ALA A 216 -15.13 -5.14 10.11
C ALA A 216 -15.11 -6.66 10.36
N GLY A 217 -15.18 -7.46 9.29
CA GLY A 217 -15.07 -8.91 9.34
C GLY A 217 -13.65 -9.46 9.54
N TYR A 218 -12.60 -8.63 9.34
CA TYR A 218 -11.22 -9.09 9.32
C TYR A 218 -10.36 -8.50 10.45
N SER A 219 -10.10 -9.32 11.47
CA SER A 219 -9.21 -8.98 12.58
C SER A 219 -7.73 -8.93 12.19
N GLU A 220 -7.32 -9.63 11.12
CA GLU A 220 -5.92 -9.78 10.71
C GLU A 220 -5.40 -8.65 9.81
N ILE A 221 -6.26 -7.73 9.37
CA ILE A 221 -5.86 -6.60 8.52
C ILE A 221 -5.18 -5.52 9.37
N ALA A 222 -4.02 -5.02 8.90
CA ALA A 222 -3.24 -4.03 9.63
C ALA A 222 -4.02 -2.72 9.78
N ASP A 223 -3.91 -2.09 10.95
CA ASP A 223 -4.59 -0.82 11.26
C ASP A 223 -4.23 0.30 10.26
N GLU A 224 -3.01 0.29 9.73
CA GLU A 224 -2.56 1.20 8.67
C GLU A 224 -3.39 1.07 7.39
N ALA A 225 -3.64 -0.17 6.94
CA ALA A 225 -4.41 -0.43 5.73
C ALA A 225 -5.88 -0.06 5.95
N LYS A 226 -6.44 -0.43 7.11
CA LYS A 226 -7.78 -0.03 7.55
C LYS A 226 -7.95 1.47 7.46
N TRP A 227 -7.03 2.24 8.05
CA TRP A 227 -7.08 3.70 8.05
C TRP A 227 -6.98 4.34 6.67
N SER A 228 -6.05 3.88 5.82
CA SER A 228 -5.85 4.45 4.48
C SER A 228 -7.10 4.31 3.61
N LEU A 229 -7.78 3.17 3.70
CA LEU A 229 -9.05 2.92 3.01
C LEU A 229 -10.20 3.74 3.57
N ALA A 230 -10.29 3.80 4.90
CA ALA A 230 -11.26 4.61 5.60
C ALA A 230 -11.11 6.10 5.24
N HIS A 231 -9.90 6.54 4.85
CA HIS A 231 -9.70 7.88 4.33
C HIS A 231 -10.44 8.14 3.01
N GLY A 232 -10.58 7.14 2.13
CA GLY A 232 -11.41 7.20 0.92
C GLY A 232 -12.90 7.29 1.24
N ALA A 233 -13.34 6.71 2.37
CA ALA A 233 -14.70 6.87 2.88
C ALA A 233 -15.03 8.32 3.30
N LEU A 234 -14.05 9.22 3.43
CA LEU A 234 -14.34 10.65 3.63
C LEU A 234 -15.08 11.29 2.46
N GLU A 235 -15.14 10.65 1.29
CA GLU A 235 -15.95 11.13 0.17
C GLU A 235 -17.46 10.96 0.40
N PHE A 236 -17.88 10.19 1.41
CA PHE A 236 -19.28 10.04 1.78
C PHE A 236 -19.92 11.33 2.30
N SER A 237 -21.26 11.34 2.20
CA SER A 237 -22.09 12.26 2.96
C SER A 237 -21.95 11.97 4.45
N GLN A 238 -21.93 13.02 5.28
CA GLN A 238 -21.89 12.91 6.74
C GLN A 238 -23.02 12.03 7.29
N ALA A 239 -24.20 12.07 6.67
CA ALA A 239 -25.36 11.29 7.09
C ALA A 239 -25.13 9.78 6.89
N SER A 240 -24.51 9.38 5.77
CA SER A 240 -24.21 7.98 5.49
C SER A 240 -23.20 7.40 6.49
N LEU A 241 -22.12 8.13 6.78
CA LEU A 241 -21.14 7.71 7.78
C LEU A 241 -21.73 7.66 9.19
N LYS A 242 -22.59 8.63 9.52
CA LYS A 242 -23.28 8.66 10.81
C LYS A 242 -24.14 7.40 11.01
N ASN A 243 -25.03 7.11 10.05
CA ASN A 243 -25.90 5.94 10.13
C ASN A 243 -25.08 4.65 10.25
N TYR A 244 -24.00 4.53 9.49
CA TYR A 244 -23.12 3.37 9.56
C TYR A 244 -22.51 3.18 10.96
N VAL A 245 -21.98 4.25 11.56
CA VAL A 245 -21.41 4.21 12.92
C VAL A 245 -22.47 3.90 13.97
N GLU A 246 -23.71 4.37 13.79
CA GLU A 246 -24.85 4.05 14.66
C GLU A 246 -25.24 2.56 14.55
N ASP A 247 -25.19 2.00 13.34
CA ASP A 247 -25.47 0.59 13.07
C ASP A 247 -24.31 -0.34 13.52
N HIS A 248 -23.08 0.17 13.56
CA HIS A 248 -21.86 -0.57 13.88
C HIS A 248 -21.02 0.10 14.99
N PRO A 249 -21.51 0.18 16.24
CA PRO A 249 -20.86 0.94 17.31
C PRO A 249 -19.49 0.39 17.74
N GLY A 250 -19.15 -0.85 17.37
CA GLY A 250 -17.84 -1.47 17.62
C GLY A 250 -16.79 -1.19 16.54
N ASP A 251 -17.16 -0.58 15.41
CA ASP A 251 -16.23 -0.29 14.33
C ASP A 251 -15.45 1.01 14.61
N LEU A 252 -14.29 0.85 15.24
CA LEU A 252 -13.36 1.94 15.54
C LEU A 252 -12.87 2.65 14.26
N VAL A 253 -12.78 1.96 13.13
CA VAL A 253 -12.31 2.56 11.87
C VAL A 253 -13.37 3.52 11.34
N ALA A 254 -14.62 3.07 11.23
CA ALA A 254 -15.72 3.91 10.78
C ALA A 254 -15.95 5.12 11.70
N LYS A 255 -15.89 4.91 13.02
CA LYS A 255 -15.94 5.98 14.01
C LYS A 255 -14.84 7.03 13.79
N ALA A 256 -13.62 6.60 13.52
CA ALA A 256 -12.51 7.51 13.29
C ALA A 256 -12.66 8.34 12.02
N VAL A 257 -13.12 7.71 10.93
CA VAL A 257 -13.44 8.41 9.67
C VAL A 257 -14.51 9.45 9.88
N TYR A 258 -15.59 9.07 10.56
CA TYR A 258 -16.69 9.97 10.83
C TYR A 258 -16.23 11.18 11.64
N ALA A 259 -15.46 10.95 12.71
CA ALA A 259 -14.92 12.01 13.54
C ALA A 259 -13.96 12.94 12.76
N LYS A 260 -13.13 12.39 11.87
CA LYS A 260 -12.28 13.17 10.97
C LYS A 260 -13.10 14.03 9.99
N LYS A 261 -14.18 13.49 9.42
CA LYS A 261 -15.10 14.24 8.53
C LYS A 261 -15.73 15.42 9.28
N LEU A 262 -16.16 15.20 10.52
CA LEU A 262 -16.72 16.24 11.38
C LEU A 262 -15.70 17.34 11.70
N LEU A 263 -14.44 16.96 11.98
CA LEU A 263 -13.36 17.91 12.19
C LEU A 263 -13.14 18.80 10.94
N GLN A 264 -13.15 18.24 9.74
CA GLN A 264 -13.04 19.00 8.48
C GLN A 264 -14.20 19.98 8.27
N GLN A 265 -15.37 19.69 8.85
CA GLN A 265 -16.56 20.52 8.79
C GLN A 265 -16.67 21.51 9.95
N GLY A 266 -15.69 21.56 10.87
CA GLY A 266 -15.67 22.49 11.99
C GLY A 266 -16.44 22.02 13.22
N PHE A 267 -16.64 20.71 13.40
CA PHE A 267 -17.26 20.11 14.58
C PHE A 267 -16.24 19.31 15.42
N PRO A 268 -15.28 19.97 16.09
CA PRO A 268 -14.22 19.30 16.85
C PRO A 268 -14.72 18.60 18.13
N GLU A 269 -15.87 19.01 18.69
CA GLU A 269 -16.38 18.44 19.94
C GLU A 269 -16.69 16.95 19.84
N THR A 270 -17.21 16.49 18.68
CA THR A 270 -17.46 15.06 18.48
C THR A 270 -16.17 14.25 18.50
N LEU A 271 -15.08 14.82 17.98
CA LEU A 271 -13.77 14.19 18.01
C LEU A 271 -13.22 14.12 19.44
N ARG A 272 -13.42 15.17 20.25
CA ARG A 272 -13.04 15.17 21.68
C ARG A 272 -13.78 14.09 22.45
N HIS A 273 -15.09 13.95 22.26
CA HIS A 273 -15.86 12.88 22.89
C HIS A 273 -15.34 11.50 22.48
N LEU A 274 -15.02 11.30 21.20
CA LEU A 274 -14.52 10.03 20.69
C LEU A 274 -13.17 9.64 21.31
N LEU A 275 -12.26 10.59 21.52
CA LEU A 275 -10.95 10.35 22.14
C LEU A 275 -11.02 9.90 23.61
N HIS A 276 -12.19 10.02 24.24
CA HIS A 276 -12.44 9.49 25.59
C HIS A 276 -13.18 8.14 25.57
N GLU A 277 -13.54 7.61 24.40
CA GLU A 277 -14.13 6.27 24.26
C GLU A 277 -13.06 5.16 24.28
N GLU A 278 -13.43 3.98 24.77
CA GLU A 278 -12.58 2.78 24.75
C GLU A 278 -12.20 2.42 23.30
N GLY A 279 -10.91 2.12 23.06
CA GLY A 279 -10.35 1.88 21.73
C GLY A 279 -9.83 3.11 20.99
N PHE A 280 -10.03 4.31 21.57
CA PHE A 280 -9.48 5.58 21.08
C PHE A 280 -8.55 6.26 22.08
N GLU A 281 -8.09 5.53 23.10
CA GLU A 281 -7.15 6.07 24.07
C GLU A 281 -5.92 6.62 23.36
N GLU A 282 -5.24 7.61 23.95
CA GLU A 282 -4.02 8.20 23.36
C GLU A 282 -2.91 7.16 23.10
N SER A 283 -2.99 5.99 23.73
CA SER A 283 -2.09 4.85 23.49
C SER A 283 -2.45 4.01 22.26
N SER A 284 -3.66 4.14 21.72
CA SER A 284 -4.10 3.44 20.49
C SER A 284 -3.57 4.13 19.23
N ALA A 285 -3.42 3.38 18.13
CA ALA A 285 -3.00 3.95 16.84
C ALA A 285 -4.00 4.99 16.32
N TYR A 286 -5.31 4.70 16.47
CA TYR A 286 -6.39 5.60 16.08
C TYR A 286 -6.44 6.85 16.95
N GLY A 287 -6.35 6.71 18.27
CA GLY A 287 -6.29 7.81 19.23
C GLY A 287 -5.13 8.76 18.96
N ARG A 288 -3.91 8.26 18.73
CA ARG A 288 -2.76 9.10 18.35
C ARG A 288 -3.01 9.90 17.06
N ARG A 289 -3.57 9.26 16.03
CA ARG A 289 -3.82 9.91 14.73
C ARG A 289 -4.89 10.99 14.84
N LEU A 290 -6.01 10.66 15.49
CA LEU A 290 -7.13 11.57 15.72
C LEU A 290 -6.75 12.71 16.65
N GLY A 291 -6.05 12.42 17.75
CA GLY A 291 -5.51 13.41 18.67
C GLY A 291 -4.54 14.37 17.97
N GLY A 292 -3.64 13.85 17.12
CA GLY A 292 -2.75 14.69 16.30
C GLY A 292 -3.49 15.62 15.33
N GLN A 293 -4.61 15.16 14.75
CA GLN A 293 -5.45 15.98 13.86
C GLN A 293 -6.22 17.05 14.62
N LEU A 294 -6.83 16.70 15.76
CA LEU A 294 -7.50 17.64 16.65
C LEU A 294 -6.51 18.70 17.13
N TRP A 295 -5.33 18.28 17.58
CA TRP A 295 -4.27 19.17 18.01
C TRP A 295 -3.85 20.15 16.90
N SER A 296 -3.67 19.65 15.68
CA SER A 296 -3.31 20.49 14.53
C SER A 296 -4.43 21.49 14.18
N HIS A 297 -5.68 21.07 14.30
CA HIS A 297 -6.85 21.92 14.09
C HIS A 297 -6.93 23.04 15.13
N ASP A 298 -6.82 22.70 16.41
CA ASP A 298 -6.92 23.65 17.52
C ASP A 298 -5.73 24.60 17.55
N ALA A 299 -4.51 24.11 17.30
CA ALA A 299 -3.32 24.95 17.13
C ALA A 299 -3.49 25.97 15.98
N ARG A 300 -4.17 25.60 14.89
CA ARG A 300 -4.45 26.54 13.79
C ARG A 300 -5.44 27.63 14.21
N ILE A 301 -6.48 27.30 14.97
CA ILE A 301 -7.45 28.29 15.47
C ILE A 301 -6.77 29.21 16.48
N VAL A 302 -6.11 28.65 17.48
CA VAL A 302 -5.35 29.42 18.50
C VAL A 302 -4.34 30.33 17.83
N GLY A 303 -3.59 29.83 16.85
CA GLY A 303 -2.63 30.65 16.10
C GLY A 303 -3.30 31.77 15.29
N ALA A 304 -4.48 31.55 14.72
CA ALA A 304 -5.23 32.58 14.00
C ALA A 304 -5.81 33.65 14.93
N GLU A 305 -6.23 33.28 16.14
CA GLU A 305 -6.69 34.22 17.17
C GLU A 305 -5.51 35.00 17.77
N ALA A 306 -4.42 34.31 18.10
CA ALA A 306 -3.22 34.91 18.65
C ALA A 306 -2.57 35.90 17.67
N ARG A 307 -2.63 35.67 16.36
CA ARG A 307 -2.20 36.68 15.37
C ARG A 307 -2.99 37.98 15.40
N LYS A 308 -4.23 37.98 15.90
CA LYS A 308 -5.06 39.19 16.03
C LYS A 308 -4.81 39.91 17.35
N ASN A 309 -4.68 39.17 18.44
CA ASN A 309 -4.43 39.71 19.77
C ASN A 309 -3.70 38.66 20.63
N PRO A 310 -2.36 38.57 20.53
CA PRO A 310 -1.61 37.48 21.15
C PRO A 310 -1.62 37.58 22.67
N GLU A 311 -1.50 38.80 23.22
CA GLU A 311 -1.57 39.05 24.67
C GLU A 311 -2.88 38.54 25.26
N LYS A 312 -4.02 38.89 24.66
CA LYS A 312 -5.33 38.43 25.15
C LYS A 312 -5.40 36.90 25.20
N VAL A 313 -4.99 36.22 24.12
CA VAL A 313 -5.07 34.76 24.04
C VAL A 313 -4.17 34.10 25.09
N VAL A 314 -2.94 34.59 25.27
CA VAL A 314 -2.03 34.07 26.30
C VAL A 314 -2.59 34.28 27.71
N ARG A 315 -3.17 35.47 27.98
CA ARG A 315 -3.81 35.75 29.28
C ARG A 315 -5.07 34.90 29.51
N ASP A 316 -5.84 34.59 28.46
CA ASP A 316 -7.01 33.72 28.55
C ASP A 316 -6.60 32.28 28.95
N PHE A 317 -5.49 31.75 28.42
CA PHE A 317 -4.90 30.49 28.87
C PHE A 317 -4.40 30.57 30.32
N ALA A 318 -3.61 31.60 30.65
CA ALA A 318 -3.05 31.78 31.99
C ALA A 318 -4.12 31.89 33.10
N ARG A 319 -5.32 32.37 32.75
CA ARG A 319 -6.47 32.48 33.66
C ARG A 319 -7.38 31.25 33.68
N GLY A 320 -7.09 30.23 32.86
CA GLY A 320 -7.95 29.05 32.71
C GLY A 320 -9.30 29.36 32.04
N THR A 321 -9.41 30.46 31.29
CA THR A 321 -10.64 30.86 30.59
C THR A 321 -10.63 30.49 29.11
N SER A 322 -9.55 29.89 28.61
CA SER A 322 -9.47 29.32 27.27
C SER A 322 -10.36 28.08 27.15
N GLN A 323 -11.01 27.93 25.99
CA GLN A 323 -11.76 26.71 25.64
C GLN A 323 -10.86 25.60 25.09
N PHE A 324 -9.58 25.89 24.86
CA PHE A 324 -8.59 24.95 24.33
C PHE A 324 -7.70 24.43 25.46
N GLU A 325 -7.15 23.23 25.28
CA GLU A 325 -6.19 22.67 26.23
C GLU A 325 -4.94 23.54 26.41
N THR A 326 -4.38 23.59 27.62
CA THR A 326 -3.23 24.44 27.95
C THR A 326 -1.99 24.13 27.11
N CYS A 327 -1.89 22.94 26.51
CA CYS A 327 -0.80 22.61 25.60
C CYS A 327 -0.70 23.56 24.39
N HIS A 328 -1.81 24.21 24.01
CA HIS A 328 -1.85 25.22 22.96
C HIS A 328 -1.33 26.60 23.39
N LEU A 329 -1.02 26.81 24.68
CA LEU A 329 -0.31 28.00 25.17
C LEU A 329 1.03 28.19 24.46
N VAL A 330 1.72 27.09 24.09
CA VAL A 330 2.94 27.13 23.25
C VAL A 330 2.70 27.94 21.97
N THR A 331 1.59 27.67 21.28
CA THR A 331 1.25 28.34 20.02
C THR A 331 0.97 29.82 20.25
N ALA A 332 0.19 30.16 21.27
CA ALA A 332 -0.16 31.55 21.58
C ALA A 332 1.08 32.38 21.95
N VAL A 333 1.95 31.85 22.80
CA VAL A 333 3.21 32.52 23.21
C VAL A 333 4.14 32.70 22.00
N ASN A 334 4.25 31.70 21.12
CA ASN A 334 5.06 31.82 19.91
C ASN A 334 4.56 32.91 18.96
N GLU A 335 3.24 33.08 18.81
CA GLU A 335 2.69 34.18 18.02
C GLU A 335 2.89 35.54 18.71
N TRP A 336 2.83 35.60 20.05
CA TRP A 336 3.16 36.82 20.78
C TRP A 336 4.61 37.25 20.57
N MET A 337 5.57 36.34 20.78
CA MET A 337 6.99 36.67 20.60
C MET A 337 7.32 37.15 19.18
N LYS A 338 6.62 36.64 18.16
CA LYS A 338 6.77 37.13 16.77
C LYS A 338 6.22 38.53 16.56
N ALA A 339 5.11 38.85 17.23
CA ALA A 339 4.44 40.14 17.07
C ALA A 339 5.13 41.24 17.89
N ASP A 340 5.49 40.92 19.15
CA ASP A 340 6.12 41.83 20.11
C ASP A 340 6.90 41.00 21.16
N GLY A 341 8.16 40.71 20.84
CA GLY A 341 9.03 39.91 21.69
C GLY A 341 9.33 40.55 23.05
N GLU A 342 9.44 41.88 23.11
CA GLU A 342 9.74 42.61 24.35
C GLU A 342 8.57 42.54 25.32
N ALA A 343 7.35 42.83 24.84
CA ALA A 343 6.15 42.73 25.68
C ALA A 343 5.90 41.27 26.13
N ALA A 344 6.13 40.29 25.26
CA ALA A 344 6.03 38.88 25.61
C ALA A 344 7.02 38.50 26.72
N ALA A 345 8.28 38.93 26.61
CA ALA A 345 9.34 38.67 27.60
C ALA A 345 8.98 39.28 28.96
N GLN A 346 8.54 40.54 28.95
CA GLN A 346 8.10 41.23 30.15
C GLN A 346 6.91 40.52 30.81
N TRP A 347 5.95 40.01 30.05
CA TRP A 347 4.84 39.24 30.61
C TRP A 347 5.32 37.93 31.24
N VAL A 348 6.26 37.22 30.61
CA VAL A 348 6.78 35.96 31.15
C VAL A 348 7.53 36.14 32.46
N GLU A 349 8.36 37.17 32.57
CA GLU A 349 9.08 37.48 33.81
C GLU A 349 8.13 37.84 34.96
N ASN A 350 7.03 38.55 34.67
CA ASN A 350 6.11 39.03 35.69
C ASN A 350 5.02 38.01 36.06
N GLU A 351 4.49 37.28 35.08
CA GLU A 351 3.32 36.42 35.23
C GLU A 351 3.59 34.98 34.80
N GLY A 352 4.23 34.78 33.63
CA GLY A 352 4.43 33.45 33.05
C GLY A 352 5.23 32.48 33.93
N ILE A 353 6.24 32.96 34.65
CA ILE A 353 7.04 32.14 35.58
C ILE A 353 6.27 31.67 36.82
N ASN A 354 5.20 32.40 37.16
CA ASN A 354 4.33 32.17 38.32
C ASN A 354 3.13 31.26 37.98
N LEU A 355 3.00 30.81 36.74
CA LEU A 355 2.01 29.80 36.36
C LEU A 355 2.27 28.48 37.10
N PRO A 356 1.23 27.65 37.28
CA PRO A 356 1.39 26.28 37.76
C PRO A 356 2.45 25.53 36.93
N PRO A 357 3.28 24.66 37.52
CA PRO A 357 4.36 23.97 36.81
C PRO A 357 3.90 23.25 35.53
N GLU A 358 2.71 22.65 35.57
CA GLU A 358 2.05 21.97 34.44
C GLU A 358 1.76 22.88 33.24
N ASP A 359 1.52 24.17 33.47
CA ASP A 359 1.25 25.15 32.43
C ASP A 359 2.53 25.90 32.03
N ARG A 360 3.37 26.20 33.02
CA ARG A 360 4.65 26.91 32.84
C ARG A 360 5.58 26.19 31.87
N GLN A 361 5.58 24.86 31.83
CA GLN A 361 6.39 24.11 30.87
C GLN A 361 6.10 24.51 29.41
N PHE A 362 4.87 24.90 29.08
CA PHE A 362 4.50 25.30 27.71
C PHE A 362 5.06 26.68 27.35
N VAL A 363 5.08 27.61 28.31
CA VAL A 363 5.81 28.87 28.17
C VAL A 363 7.30 28.59 28.00
N ALA A 364 7.86 27.72 28.83
CA ALA A 364 9.27 27.36 28.81
C ALA A 364 9.72 26.75 27.48
N ILE A 365 8.92 25.88 26.85
CA ILE A 365 9.18 25.32 25.53
C ILE A 365 9.34 26.44 24.49
N SER A 366 8.45 27.43 24.47
CA SER A 366 8.49 28.53 23.52
C SER A 366 9.75 29.39 23.70
N TYR A 367 10.08 29.73 24.95
CA TYR A 367 11.25 30.55 25.27
C TYR A 367 12.58 29.84 25.02
N ALA A 368 12.69 28.57 25.41
CA ALA A 368 13.89 27.78 25.12
C ALA A 368 14.19 27.75 23.60
N ARG A 369 13.15 27.57 22.78
CA ARG A 369 13.27 27.57 21.32
C ARG A 369 13.66 28.92 20.76
N GLU A 370 13.11 30.01 21.31
CA GLU A 370 13.39 31.36 20.85
C GLU A 370 14.80 31.82 21.24
N ALA A 371 15.20 31.63 22.50
CA ALA A 371 16.57 31.87 22.96
C ALA A 371 17.60 31.11 22.09
N ALA A 372 17.31 29.84 21.77
CA ALA A 372 18.17 29.06 20.87
C ALA A 372 18.23 29.59 19.43
N LYS A 373 17.16 30.23 18.92
CA LYS A 373 17.23 30.90 17.60
C LYS A 373 18.08 32.16 17.64
N GLN A 374 18.12 32.84 18.78
CA GLN A 374 18.88 34.07 18.99
C GLN A 374 20.36 33.79 19.34
N GLY A 375 20.75 32.52 19.48
CA GLY A 375 22.11 32.10 19.87
C GLY A 375 22.37 32.17 21.37
N GLU A 376 21.32 32.40 22.18
CA GLU A 376 21.40 32.49 23.64
C GLU A 376 21.28 31.09 24.26
N PHE A 377 22.25 30.22 23.98
CA PHE A 377 22.15 28.81 24.35
C PHE A 377 22.05 28.58 25.86
N ASP A 378 22.78 29.33 26.69
CA ASP A 378 22.70 29.19 28.14
C ASP A 378 21.28 29.49 28.66
N LEU A 379 20.66 30.54 28.13
CA LEU A 379 19.28 30.88 28.45
C LEU A 379 18.30 29.81 27.94
N ALA A 380 18.54 29.28 26.74
CA ALA A 380 17.74 28.20 26.19
C ALA A 380 17.75 26.94 27.08
N HIS A 381 18.92 26.58 27.64
CA HIS A 381 19.06 25.46 28.58
C HIS A 381 18.32 25.75 29.90
N GLN A 382 18.45 26.95 30.45
CA GLN A 382 17.73 27.34 31.68
C GLN A 382 16.21 27.21 31.53
N TRP A 383 15.66 27.63 30.38
CA TRP A 383 14.24 27.45 30.09
C TRP A 383 13.88 25.98 29.88
N ALA A 384 14.73 25.20 29.17
CA ALA A 384 14.47 23.78 28.97
C ALA A 384 14.42 22.99 30.29
N ASP A 385 15.12 23.42 31.34
CA ASP A 385 15.07 22.81 32.66
C ASP A 385 13.74 22.98 33.40
N LEU A 386 12.89 23.92 32.97
CA LEU A 386 11.54 24.10 33.52
C LEU A 386 10.50 23.18 32.87
N ILE A 387 10.89 22.36 31.88
CA ILE A 387 10.00 21.41 31.20
C ILE A 387 9.94 20.11 32.01
N LEU A 388 8.74 19.77 32.50
CA LEU A 388 8.51 18.60 33.37
C LEU A 388 8.45 17.28 32.59
N ASP A 389 7.89 17.32 31.38
CA ASP A 389 7.79 16.16 30.51
C ASP A 389 9.15 15.84 29.89
N GLU A 390 9.73 14.69 30.27
CA GLU A 390 11.07 14.28 29.85
C GLU A 390 11.20 14.07 28.34
N GLU A 391 10.12 13.63 27.66
CA GLU A 391 10.13 13.45 26.21
C GLU A 391 10.19 14.81 25.51
N ARG A 392 9.37 15.77 25.95
CA ARG A 392 9.37 17.15 25.45
C ARG A 392 10.67 17.86 25.75
N LYS A 393 11.20 17.71 26.97
CA LYS A 393 12.51 18.25 27.38
C LYS A 393 13.61 17.72 26.47
N SER A 394 13.68 16.39 26.31
CA SER A 394 14.65 15.74 25.42
C SER A 394 14.55 16.19 23.96
N ARG A 395 13.33 16.46 23.46
CA ARG A 395 13.12 17.01 22.13
C ARG A 395 13.63 18.45 22.02
N VAL A 396 13.30 19.33 22.96
CA VAL A 396 13.79 20.72 22.98
C VAL A 396 15.31 20.76 23.10
N MET A 397 15.91 19.94 23.96
CA MET A 397 17.37 19.86 24.11
C MET A 397 18.07 19.43 22.82
N ARG A 398 17.51 18.46 22.08
CA ARG A 398 18.03 18.10 20.74
C ARG A 398 17.92 19.26 19.74
N GLU A 399 16.82 20.01 19.77
CA GLU A 399 16.64 21.20 18.93
C GLU A 399 17.67 22.30 19.27
N ILE A 400 17.96 22.52 20.56
CA ILE A 400 18.99 23.46 21.02
C ILE A 400 20.37 23.01 20.51
N ALA A 401 20.74 21.75 20.74
CA ALA A 401 22.04 21.21 20.32
C ALA A 401 22.24 21.26 18.80
N SER A 402 21.17 21.12 18.00
CA SER A 402 21.24 21.22 16.53
C SER A 402 21.53 22.62 15.98
N LYS A 403 21.44 23.65 16.84
CA LYS A 403 21.66 25.06 16.48
C LYS A 403 22.99 25.62 16.98
N GLN A 404 23.68 24.87 17.84
CA GLN A 404 25.07 25.15 18.28
C GLN A 404 26.04 24.71 17.18
#